data_AF-A0A2S7Q2S4-F1
#
_entry.id   AF-A0A2S7Q2S4-F1
#
_cell.length_a   1.000
_cell.length_b   1.000
_cell.length_c   1.000
_cell.angle_alpha   90.00
_cell.angle_beta   90.00
_cell.angle_gamma   90.00
#
_symmetry.space_group_name_H-M   'P 1'
#
loop_
_entity.id
_entity.type
_entity.pdbx_description
1 polymer ?
#
loop_
_entity_poly.entity_id
_entity_poly.type
_entity_poly.pdbx_seq_one_letter_code
_entity_poly.pdbx_strand_id
1 'polypeptide(L)'
;MDEIITRWASDLSKYQKEFQEQAAKVAQWDRLLVENGEKIQKLYNSTFEAERASAEVERQLSSVESQQAEIEAWLDRYEADVDEMFKHQVGETLQGPDQERERTYKLAEKLSDRLDEMGKDLTHMIDAMNEASATLNKSNKSDDPLSHIVRVLNSHLMQLQWIDQNAKTLQEKVEAAQKLSQSMGQNGFAGADSEAADHFYRSFMGRR
;
A
#
# COMPACT_ATOMS: atom_id res chain seq x y z
N MET A 1 12.37 51.21 66.50
CA MET A 1 12.59 49.74 66.53
C MET A 1 11.42 49.04 65.86
N ASP A 2 10.18 49.40 66.21
CA ASP A 2 8.95 48.84 65.63
C ASP A 2 8.76 49.06 64.13
N GLU A 3 9.24 50.18 63.57
CA GLU A 3 9.19 50.44 62.12
C GLU A 3 10.03 49.45 61.30
N ILE A 4 11.17 49.00 61.84
CA ILE A 4 12.05 48.02 61.18
C ILE A 4 11.39 46.64 61.19
N ILE A 5 10.78 46.27 62.31
CA ILE A 5 10.04 45.01 62.45
C ILE A 5 8.84 44.98 61.51
N THR A 6 8.11 46.10 61.39
CA THR A 6 6.96 46.23 60.47
C THR A 6 7.40 46.13 59.00
N ARG A 7 8.53 46.75 58.65
CA ARG A 7 9.09 46.65 57.30
C ARG A 7 9.55 45.23 56.98
N TRP A 8 10.25 44.56 57.88
CA TRP A 8 10.66 43.16 57.69
C TRP A 8 9.46 42.22 57.58
N ALA A 9 8.40 42.43 58.36
CA ALA A 9 7.18 41.65 58.25
C ALA A 9 6.48 41.85 56.88
N SER A 10 6.44 43.09 56.39
CA SER A 10 5.91 43.41 55.06
C SER A 10 6.75 42.80 53.94
N ASP A 11 8.08 42.92 54.00
CA ASP A 11 9.00 42.39 53.00
C ASP A 11 8.98 40.85 52.99
N LEU A 12 8.90 40.21 54.17
CA LEU A 12 8.72 38.77 54.30
C LEU A 12 7.42 38.32 53.64
N SER A 13 6.30 38.99 53.91
CA SER A 13 5.01 38.65 53.32
C SER A 13 5.01 38.82 51.80
N LYS A 14 5.64 39.89 51.29
CA LYS A 14 5.80 40.13 49.86
C LYS A 14 6.62 39.03 49.19
N TYR A 15 7.80 38.71 49.71
CA TYR A 15 8.67 37.69 49.12
C TYR A 15 8.12 36.28 49.29
N GLN A 16 7.38 36.01 50.38
CA GLN A 16 6.67 34.75 50.55
C GLN A 16 5.64 34.56 49.43
N LYS A 17 4.88 35.60 49.08
CA LYS A 17 3.91 35.54 47.98
C LYS A 17 4.60 35.35 46.62
N GLU A 18 5.64 36.12 46.34
CA GLU A 18 6.42 35.97 45.10
C GLU A 18 7.06 34.58 44.98
N PHE A 19 7.58 34.03 46.08
CA PHE A 19 8.13 32.68 46.11
C PHE A 19 7.07 31.62 45.82
N GLN A 20 5.86 31.75 46.39
CA GLN A 20 4.75 30.85 46.08
C GLN A 20 4.35 30.90 44.60
N GLU A 21 4.31 32.10 44.00
CA GLU A 21 4.03 32.26 42.57
C GLU A 21 5.13 31.64 41.69
N GLN A 22 6.41 31.80 42.07
CA GLN A 22 7.53 31.17 41.36
C GLN A 22 7.50 29.65 41.49
N ALA A 23 7.25 29.11 42.69
CA ALA A 23 7.12 27.68 42.91
C ALA A 23 5.97 27.08 42.07
N ALA A 24 4.84 27.78 41.94
CA ALA A 24 3.75 27.37 41.07
C ALA A 24 4.14 27.36 39.59
N LYS A 25 4.91 28.35 39.12
CA LYS A 25 5.44 28.37 37.74
C LYS A 25 6.42 27.24 37.47
N VAL A 26 7.33 26.98 38.41
CA VAL A 26 8.28 25.86 38.30
C VAL A 26 7.53 24.53 38.23
N ALA A 27 6.52 24.31 39.08
CA ALA A 27 5.70 23.11 39.02
C ALA A 27 4.95 22.93 37.68
N GLN A 28 4.52 24.03 37.05
CA GLN A 28 3.94 23.98 35.70
C GLN A 28 4.97 23.61 34.64
N TRP A 29 6.18 24.18 34.72
CA TRP A 29 7.27 23.85 33.81
C TRP A 29 7.71 22.40 33.95
N ASP A 30 7.81 21.88 35.17
CA ASP A 30 8.14 20.47 35.42
C ASP A 30 7.11 19.54 34.79
N ARG A 31 5.81 19.87 34.92
CA ARG A 31 4.74 19.10 34.26
C ARG A 31 4.87 19.13 32.74
N LEU A 32 5.15 20.29 32.16
CA LEU A 32 5.35 20.43 30.71
C LEU A 32 6.59 19.67 30.23
N LEU A 33 7.66 19.64 31.03
CA LEU A 33 8.90 18.93 30.72
C LEU A 33 8.67 17.42 30.69
N VAL A 34 7.90 16.89 31.65
CA VAL A 34 7.50 15.47 31.65
C VAL A 34 6.62 15.14 30.43
N GLU A 35 5.61 15.95 30.13
CA GLU A 35 4.73 15.73 28.98
C GLU A 35 5.52 15.75 27.64
N ASN A 36 6.44 16.69 27.50
CA ASN A 36 7.31 16.75 26.32
C ASN A 36 8.29 15.58 26.29
N GLY A 37 8.80 15.12 27.44
CA GLY A 37 9.61 13.92 27.56
C GLY A 37 8.90 12.67 27.03
N GLU A 38 7.62 12.49 27.39
CA GLU A 38 6.81 11.38 26.86
C GLU A 38 6.60 11.48 25.34
N LYS A 39 6.36 12.68 24.80
CA LYS A 39 6.25 12.90 23.35
C LYS A 39 7.56 12.60 22.63
N ILE A 40 8.70 13.03 23.19
CA ILE A 40 10.03 12.73 22.65
C ILE A 40 10.28 11.23 22.65
N GLN A 41 9.92 10.51 23.71
CA GLN A 41 10.07 9.06 23.75
C GLN A 41 9.23 8.36 22.67
N LYS A 42 7.99 8.80 22.44
CA LYS A 42 7.13 8.28 21.35
C LYS A 42 7.75 8.55 19.98
N LEU A 43 8.25 9.76 19.75
CA LEU A 43 8.93 10.13 18.50
C LEU A 43 10.20 9.29 18.30
N TYR A 44 10.99 9.07 19.35
CA TYR A 44 12.18 8.23 19.30
C TYR A 44 11.83 6.80 18.86
N ASN A 45 10.82 6.18 19.49
CA ASN A 45 10.39 4.84 19.12
C ASN A 45 9.89 4.78 17.66
N SER A 46 9.07 5.75 17.24
CA SER A 46 8.57 5.82 15.87
C SER A 46 9.68 6.07 14.84
N THR A 47 10.71 6.85 15.20
CA THR A 47 11.87 7.12 14.35
C THR A 47 12.72 5.86 14.20
N PHE A 48 12.93 5.12 15.29
CA PHE A 48 13.64 3.85 15.26
C PHE A 48 12.91 2.78 14.44
N GLU A 49 11.58 2.71 14.55
CA GLU A 49 10.76 1.84 13.69
C GLU A 49 10.87 2.23 12.21
N ALA A 50 10.82 3.53 11.91
CA ALA A 50 10.99 4.04 10.55
C ALA A 50 12.39 3.73 10.00
N GLU A 51 13.45 3.91 10.80
CA GLU A 51 14.83 3.55 10.42
C GLU A 51 14.95 2.06 10.07
N ARG A 52 14.37 1.19 10.91
CA ARG A 52 14.33 -0.25 10.64
C ARG A 52 13.56 -0.58 9.37
N ALA A 53 12.42 0.07 9.13
CA ALA A 53 11.64 -0.11 7.91
C ALA A 53 12.42 0.35 6.67
N SER A 54 13.11 1.50 6.74
CA SER A 54 13.98 1.99 5.67
C SER A 54 15.13 1.03 5.37
N ALA A 55 15.78 0.47 6.41
CA ALA A 55 16.84 -0.52 6.23
C ALA A 55 16.33 -1.82 5.56
N GLU A 56 15.09 -2.24 5.87
CA GLU A 56 14.47 -3.38 5.21
C GLU A 56 14.16 -3.08 3.74
N VAL A 57 13.63 -1.89 3.43
CA VAL A 57 13.41 -1.45 2.04
C VAL A 57 14.72 -1.44 1.26
N GLU A 58 15.80 -0.92 1.83
CA GLU A 58 17.13 -0.91 1.19
C GLU A 58 17.61 -2.33 0.89
N ARG A 59 17.44 -3.26 1.84
CA ARG A 59 17.77 -4.67 1.62
C ARG A 59 16.95 -5.28 0.48
N GLN A 60 15.66 -4.98 0.42
CA GLN A 60 14.78 -5.47 -0.64
C GLN A 60 15.17 -4.89 -2.00
N LEU A 61 15.49 -3.59 -2.08
CA LEU A 61 15.97 -2.94 -3.30
C LEU A 61 17.27 -3.58 -3.79
N SER A 62 18.25 -3.81 -2.91
CA SER A 62 19.49 -4.50 -3.27
C SER A 62 19.26 -5.93 -3.75
N SER A 63 18.30 -6.65 -3.15
CA SER A 63 17.91 -7.98 -3.64
C SER A 63 17.26 -7.93 -5.02
N VAL A 64 16.42 -6.94 -5.28
CA VAL A 64 15.77 -6.76 -6.60
C VAL A 64 16.81 -6.39 -7.64
N GLU A 65 17.74 -5.49 -7.33
CA GLU A 65 18.85 -5.11 -8.21
C GLU A 65 19.74 -6.32 -8.56
N SER A 66 20.09 -7.14 -7.57
CA SER A 66 20.86 -8.36 -7.81
C SER A 66 20.09 -9.36 -8.70
N GLN A 67 18.78 -9.49 -8.52
CA GLN A 67 17.95 -10.36 -9.36
C GLN A 67 17.86 -9.81 -10.79
N GLN A 68 17.73 -8.50 -10.97
CA GLN A 68 17.74 -7.87 -12.29
C GLN A 68 19.07 -8.14 -13.00
N ALA A 69 20.22 -7.98 -12.32
CA ALA A 69 21.53 -8.26 -12.88
C ALA A 69 21.73 -9.74 -13.26
N GLU A 70 21.18 -10.68 -12.46
CA GLU A 70 21.23 -12.10 -12.80
C GLU A 70 20.38 -12.42 -14.04
N ILE A 71 19.16 -11.87 -14.12
CA ILE A 71 18.27 -12.05 -15.27
C ILE A 71 18.91 -11.46 -16.53
N GLU A 72 19.50 -10.26 -16.45
CA GLU A 72 20.25 -9.63 -17.55
C GLU A 72 21.39 -10.54 -18.03
N ALA A 73 22.20 -11.06 -17.11
CA ALA A 73 23.30 -11.97 -17.47
C ALA A 73 22.82 -13.30 -18.09
N TRP A 74 21.64 -13.81 -17.69
CA TRP A 74 21.04 -14.99 -18.32
C TRP A 74 20.48 -14.65 -19.70
N LEU A 75 19.89 -13.48 -19.86
CA LEU A 75 19.36 -12.99 -21.12
C LEU A 75 20.48 -12.80 -22.14
N ASP A 76 21.60 -12.19 -21.77
CA ASP A 76 22.81 -12.08 -22.60
C ASP A 76 23.32 -13.44 -23.09
N ARG A 77 23.29 -14.46 -22.21
CA ARG A 77 23.68 -15.84 -22.58
C ARG A 77 22.69 -16.45 -23.57
N TYR A 78 21.39 -16.30 -23.33
CA TYR A 78 20.37 -16.80 -24.24
C TYR A 78 20.40 -16.08 -25.59
N GLU A 79 20.70 -14.78 -25.62
CA GLU A 79 20.92 -14.05 -26.86
C GLU A 79 22.12 -14.61 -27.63
N ALA A 80 23.23 -14.90 -26.95
CA ALA A 80 24.40 -15.54 -27.57
C ALA A 80 24.09 -16.95 -28.12
N ASP A 81 23.35 -17.77 -27.37
CA ASP A 81 22.91 -19.10 -27.79
C ASP A 81 21.96 -19.02 -29.01
N VAL A 82 21.03 -18.05 -29.01
CA VAL A 82 20.12 -17.79 -30.14
C VAL A 82 20.92 -17.35 -31.37
N ASP A 83 21.89 -16.46 -31.22
CA ASP A 83 22.78 -16.03 -32.30
C ASP A 83 23.59 -17.20 -32.89
N GLU A 84 24.07 -18.12 -32.04
CA GLU A 84 24.74 -19.35 -32.47
C GLU A 84 23.79 -20.28 -33.23
N MET A 85 22.57 -20.48 -32.73
CA MET A 85 21.53 -21.23 -33.44
C MET A 85 21.23 -20.61 -34.80
N PHE A 86 21.06 -19.30 -34.90
CA PHE A 86 20.86 -18.60 -36.18
C PHE A 86 22.05 -18.81 -37.11
N LYS A 87 23.30 -18.68 -36.63
CA LYS A 87 24.51 -18.96 -37.44
C LYS A 87 24.54 -20.39 -37.98
N HIS A 88 24.11 -21.37 -37.19
CA HIS A 88 23.98 -22.76 -37.64
C HIS A 88 22.80 -22.99 -38.60
N GLN A 89 21.71 -22.24 -38.45
CA GLN A 89 20.53 -22.25 -39.34
C GLN A 89 20.71 -21.46 -40.64
N VAL A 90 21.76 -20.65 -40.79
CA VAL A 90 22.03 -19.83 -42.01
C VAL A 90 22.23 -20.67 -43.29
N GLY A 91 22.30 -22.00 -43.20
CA GLY A 91 22.22 -22.91 -44.35
C GLY A 91 20.81 -23.29 -44.81
N GLU A 92 19.79 -23.11 -43.96
CA GLU A 92 18.41 -23.53 -44.19
C GLU A 92 17.48 -22.34 -43.92
N THR A 93 17.32 -21.46 -44.92
CA THR A 93 16.33 -20.37 -44.86
C THR A 93 14.98 -20.95 -44.44
N LEU A 94 14.41 -20.46 -43.31
CA LEU A 94 13.06 -20.77 -42.83
C LEU A 94 12.06 -20.67 -44.01
N GLN A 95 11.61 -21.81 -44.54
CA GLN A 95 10.65 -21.88 -45.64
C GLN A 95 9.30 -22.38 -45.11
N GLY A 96 8.22 -21.75 -45.60
CA GLY A 96 6.85 -22.19 -45.31
C GLY A 96 6.30 -21.71 -43.95
N PRO A 97 5.58 -22.56 -43.18
CA PRO A 97 4.82 -22.17 -41.99
C PRO A 97 5.60 -21.42 -40.91
N ASP A 98 6.92 -21.63 -40.82
CA ASP A 98 7.75 -20.97 -39.81
C ASP A 98 7.97 -19.48 -40.09
N GLN A 99 7.99 -19.08 -41.37
CA GLN A 99 8.08 -17.67 -41.75
C GLN A 99 6.78 -16.91 -41.43
N GLU A 100 5.63 -17.58 -41.54
CA GLU A 100 4.33 -17.01 -41.18
C GLU A 100 4.15 -16.92 -39.66
N ARG A 101 4.67 -17.89 -38.91
CA ARG A 101 4.79 -17.83 -37.45
C ARG A 101 5.67 -16.67 -37.01
N GLU A 102 6.86 -16.51 -37.58
CA GLU A 102 7.78 -15.40 -37.27
C GLU A 102 7.10 -14.03 -37.49
N ARG A 103 6.42 -13.85 -38.63
CA ARG A 103 5.67 -12.61 -38.92
C ARG A 103 4.57 -12.34 -37.89
N THR A 104 3.89 -13.37 -37.43
CA THR A 104 2.82 -13.23 -36.44
C THR A 104 3.36 -12.83 -35.06
N TYR A 105 4.44 -13.46 -34.60
CA TYR A 105 5.10 -13.10 -33.34
C TYR A 105 5.68 -11.68 -33.39
N LYS A 106 6.33 -11.31 -34.50
CA LYS A 106 6.86 -9.95 -34.70
C LYS A 106 5.77 -8.88 -34.75
N LEU A 107 4.59 -9.22 -35.25
CA LEU A 107 3.44 -8.32 -35.22
C LEU A 107 2.89 -8.17 -33.79
N ALA A 108 2.84 -9.26 -33.02
CA ALA A 108 2.40 -9.24 -31.62
C ALA A 108 3.35 -8.40 -30.74
N GLU A 109 4.66 -8.56 -30.92
CA GLU A 109 5.70 -7.74 -30.28
C GLU A 109 5.47 -6.24 -30.55
N LYS A 110 5.40 -5.85 -31.83
CA LYS A 110 5.13 -4.45 -32.23
C LYS A 110 3.81 -3.90 -31.69
N LEU A 111 2.78 -4.73 -31.58
CA LEU A 111 1.51 -4.32 -31.00
C LEU A 111 1.65 -4.06 -29.50
N SER A 112 2.40 -4.91 -28.78
CA SER A 112 2.70 -4.72 -27.36
C SER A 112 3.50 -3.44 -27.13
N ASP A 113 4.55 -3.21 -27.92
CA ASP A 113 5.37 -1.98 -27.82
C ASP A 113 4.52 -0.74 -28.05
N ARG A 114 3.64 -0.76 -29.05
CA ARG A 114 2.75 0.36 -29.33
C ARG A 114 1.74 0.60 -28.20
N LEU A 115 1.25 -0.44 -27.56
CA LEU A 115 0.37 -0.30 -26.39
C LEU A 115 1.11 0.31 -25.20
N ASP A 116 2.37 -0.07 -24.97
CA ASP A 116 3.20 0.51 -23.91
C ASP A 116 3.53 1.98 -24.18
N GLU A 117 3.89 2.32 -25.42
CA GLU A 117 4.11 3.71 -25.85
C GLU A 117 2.85 4.56 -25.70
N MET A 118 1.68 4.06 -26.13
CA MET A 118 0.40 4.74 -25.91
C MET A 118 0.06 4.88 -24.42
N GLY A 119 0.43 3.91 -23.59
CA GLY A 119 0.28 3.98 -22.14
C GLY A 119 1.11 5.10 -21.53
N LYS A 120 2.38 5.21 -21.95
CA LYS A 120 3.29 6.30 -21.56
C LYS A 120 2.79 7.65 -22.04
N ASP A 121 2.33 7.75 -23.28
CA ASP A 121 1.75 8.97 -23.84
C ASP A 121 0.48 9.41 -23.08
N LEU A 122 -0.36 8.46 -22.69
CA LEU A 122 -1.54 8.75 -21.88
C LEU A 122 -1.15 9.26 -20.49
N THR A 123 -0.17 8.64 -19.83
CA THR A 123 0.37 9.14 -18.55
C THR A 123 0.93 10.55 -18.72
N HIS A 124 1.72 10.80 -19.76
CA HIS A 124 2.25 12.14 -20.05
C HIS A 124 1.13 13.16 -20.33
N MET A 125 0.09 12.79 -21.07
CA MET A 125 -1.08 13.65 -21.27
C MET A 125 -1.83 13.93 -19.96
N ILE A 126 -1.96 12.93 -19.08
CA ILE A 126 -2.57 13.09 -17.76
C ILE A 126 -1.72 14.06 -16.92
N ASP A 127 -0.41 13.93 -16.91
CA ASP A 127 0.49 14.81 -16.18
C ASP A 127 0.45 16.24 -16.73
N ALA A 128 0.50 16.41 -18.05
CA ALA A 128 0.36 17.70 -18.70
C ALA A 128 -1.01 18.34 -18.43
N MET A 129 -2.09 17.54 -18.41
CA MET A 129 -3.43 18.01 -18.06
C MET A 129 -3.52 18.39 -16.59
N ASN A 130 -2.90 17.62 -15.69
CA ASN A 130 -2.81 17.93 -14.26
C ASN A 130 -2.02 19.22 -14.03
N GLU A 131 -0.95 19.44 -14.78
CA GLU A 131 -0.14 20.66 -14.74
C GLU A 131 -0.91 21.86 -15.33
N ALA A 132 -1.61 21.70 -16.45
CA ALA A 132 -2.48 22.72 -17.02
C ALA A 132 -3.65 23.08 -16.09
N SER A 133 -4.26 22.09 -15.44
CA SER A 133 -5.32 22.29 -14.43
C SER A 133 -4.76 22.95 -13.17
N ALA A 134 -3.56 22.57 -12.74
CA ALA A 134 -2.88 23.19 -11.61
C ALA A 134 -2.46 24.63 -11.91
N THR A 135 -2.07 24.97 -13.15
CA THR A 135 -1.71 26.33 -13.54
C THR A 135 -2.94 27.22 -13.79
N LEU A 136 -4.04 26.68 -14.34
CA LEU A 136 -5.30 27.42 -14.53
C LEU A 136 -5.96 27.81 -13.20
N ASN A 137 -5.85 26.97 -12.17
CA ASN A 137 -6.35 27.25 -10.82
C ASN A 137 -5.41 28.13 -9.98
N LYS A 138 -4.26 28.54 -10.54
CA LYS A 138 -3.16 29.18 -9.81
C LYS A 138 -3.04 30.64 -10.23
N SER A 139 -3.68 31.52 -9.46
CA SER A 139 -3.33 32.94 -9.47
C SER A 139 -1.95 33.14 -8.82
N ASN A 140 -0.87 33.08 -9.60
CA ASN A 140 0.49 33.56 -9.29
C ASN A 140 1.16 33.16 -7.96
N LYS A 141 0.68 32.17 -7.20
CA LYS A 141 1.35 31.68 -5.97
C LYS A 141 1.49 30.17 -6.01
N SER A 142 2.74 29.68 -6.06
CA SER A 142 3.07 28.27 -6.15
C SER A 142 2.92 27.43 -4.89
N ASP A 143 2.60 28.09 -3.78
CA ASP A 143 2.36 27.49 -2.46
C ASP A 143 1.02 27.97 -1.90
N ASP A 144 -0.06 27.95 -2.69
CA ASP A 144 -1.39 28.17 -2.09
C ASP A 144 -1.78 26.94 -1.25
N PRO A 145 -1.91 27.03 0.09
CA PRO A 145 -2.38 25.93 0.92
C PRO A 145 -3.73 25.37 0.45
N LEU A 146 -4.55 26.17 -0.23
CA LEU A 146 -5.81 25.69 -0.82
C LEU A 146 -5.58 24.64 -1.91
N SER A 147 -4.55 24.78 -2.74
CA SER A 147 -4.18 23.79 -3.77
C SER A 147 -3.75 22.47 -3.14
N HIS A 148 -3.02 22.53 -2.03
CA HIS A 148 -2.64 21.32 -1.27
C HIS A 148 -3.86 20.63 -0.68
N ILE A 149 -4.80 21.37 -0.10
CA ILE A 149 -6.04 20.82 0.46
C ILE A 149 -6.86 20.13 -0.64
N VAL A 150 -7.04 20.76 -1.80
CA VAL A 150 -7.79 20.16 -2.91
C VAL A 150 -7.12 18.89 -3.42
N ARG A 151 -5.78 18.84 -3.50
CA ARG A 151 -5.04 17.63 -3.90
C ARG A 151 -5.21 16.50 -2.89
N VAL A 152 -5.07 16.78 -1.59
CA VAL A 152 -5.27 15.80 -0.53
C VAL A 152 -6.71 15.29 -0.53
N LEU A 153 -7.69 16.17 -0.70
CA LEU A 153 -9.10 15.79 -0.73
C LEU A 153 -9.43 14.92 -1.94
N ASN A 154 -8.88 15.23 -3.11
CA ASN A 154 -9.01 14.38 -4.29
C ASN A 154 -8.37 13.00 -4.07
N SER A 155 -7.19 12.95 -3.44
CA SER A 155 -6.54 11.69 -3.07
C SER A 155 -7.40 10.88 -2.08
N HIS A 156 -7.95 11.53 -1.05
CA HIS A 156 -8.85 10.90 -0.10
C HIS A 156 -10.16 10.42 -0.76
N LEU A 157 -10.71 11.16 -1.71
CA LEU A 157 -11.89 10.74 -2.47
C LEU A 157 -11.60 9.48 -3.28
N MET A 158 -10.46 9.45 -3.98
CA MET A 158 -10.03 8.25 -4.71
C MET A 158 -9.81 7.07 -3.78
N GLN A 159 -9.18 7.29 -2.61
CA GLN A 159 -9.01 6.25 -1.59
C GLN A 159 -10.36 5.74 -1.06
N LEU A 160 -11.33 6.61 -0.79
CA LEU A 160 -12.66 6.22 -0.35
C LEU A 160 -13.42 5.44 -1.41
N GLN A 161 -13.34 5.85 -2.68
CA GLN A 161 -13.93 5.10 -3.79
C GLN A 161 -13.31 3.71 -3.93
N TRP A 162 -11.99 3.61 -3.78
CA TRP A 162 -11.28 2.33 -3.78
C TRP A 162 -11.72 1.45 -2.60
N ILE A 163 -11.87 2.01 -1.40
CA ILE A 163 -12.37 1.29 -0.22
C ILE A 163 -13.80 0.81 -0.47
N ASP A 164 -14.70 1.66 -0.99
CA ASP A 164 -16.09 1.31 -1.29
C ASP A 164 -16.18 0.15 -2.30
N GLN A 165 -15.41 0.23 -3.39
CA GLN A 165 -15.37 -0.82 -4.41
C GLN A 165 -14.86 -2.15 -3.83
N ASN A 166 -13.77 -2.13 -3.06
CA ASN A 166 -13.23 -3.35 -2.45
C ASN A 166 -14.14 -3.91 -1.35
N ALA A 167 -14.79 -3.06 -0.57
CA ALA A 167 -15.76 -3.47 0.43
C ALA A 167 -16.95 -4.16 -0.26
N LYS A 168 -17.44 -3.62 -1.38
CA LYS A 168 -18.49 -4.26 -2.19
C LYS A 168 -18.05 -5.60 -2.77
N THR A 169 -16.84 -5.68 -3.34
CA THR A 169 -16.31 -6.96 -3.84
C THR A 169 -16.14 -7.98 -2.72
N LEU A 170 -15.72 -7.56 -1.51
CA LEU A 170 -15.62 -8.43 -0.36
C LEU A 170 -17.00 -8.92 0.11
N GLN A 171 -17.99 -8.02 0.14
CA GLN A 171 -19.38 -8.34 0.46
C GLN A 171 -19.95 -9.38 -0.51
N GLU A 172 -19.74 -9.21 -1.81
CA GLU A 172 -20.15 -10.17 -2.84
C GLU A 172 -19.49 -11.54 -2.64
N LYS A 173 -18.19 -11.58 -2.31
CA LYS A 173 -17.47 -12.82 -1.97
C LYS A 173 -18.03 -13.49 -0.71
N VAL A 174 -18.38 -12.72 0.31
CA VAL A 174 -18.98 -13.24 1.55
C VAL A 174 -20.37 -13.81 1.27
N GLU A 175 -21.20 -13.12 0.51
CA GLU A 175 -22.53 -13.62 0.13
C GLU A 175 -22.45 -14.89 -0.71
N ALA A 176 -21.50 -14.97 -1.65
CA ALA A 176 -21.23 -16.18 -2.41
C ALA A 176 -20.79 -17.34 -1.50
N ALA A 177 -19.90 -17.09 -0.54
CA ALA A 177 -19.46 -18.09 0.44
C ALA A 177 -20.59 -18.54 1.38
N GLN A 178 -21.48 -17.62 1.79
CA GLN A 178 -22.65 -17.96 2.60
C GLN A 178 -23.64 -18.83 1.82
N LYS A 179 -23.90 -18.51 0.54
CA LYS A 179 -24.75 -19.33 -0.33
C LYS A 179 -24.15 -20.72 -0.56
N LEU A 180 -22.84 -20.81 -0.77
CA LEU A 180 -22.14 -22.09 -0.87
C LEU A 180 -22.18 -22.89 0.45
N SER A 181 -22.05 -22.22 1.60
CA SER A 181 -22.19 -22.85 2.91
C SER A 181 -23.61 -23.34 3.17
N GLN A 182 -24.63 -22.60 2.73
CA GLN A 182 -26.03 -23.00 2.86
C GLN A 182 -26.38 -24.16 1.91
N SER A 183 -25.85 -24.17 0.69
CA SER A 183 -26.04 -25.30 -0.24
C SER A 183 -25.34 -26.56 0.24
N MET A 184 -24.15 -26.44 0.84
CA MET A 184 -23.45 -27.54 1.50
C MET A 184 -24.19 -28.02 2.75
N GLY A 185 -24.82 -27.12 3.52
CA GLY A 185 -25.67 -27.48 4.66
C GLY A 185 -26.99 -28.16 4.25
N GLN A 186 -27.52 -27.84 3.07
CA GLN A 186 -28.77 -28.42 2.56
C GLN A 186 -28.56 -29.79 1.90
N ASN A 187 -27.40 -30.05 1.30
CA ASN A 187 -27.06 -31.36 0.69
C ASN A 187 -26.21 -32.28 1.59
N GLY A 188 -25.77 -31.82 2.77
CA GLY A 188 -24.64 -32.41 3.48
C GLY A 188 -24.93 -33.34 4.66
N PHE A 189 -26.14 -33.44 5.23
CA PHE A 189 -26.32 -34.29 6.43
C PHE A 189 -27.73 -34.82 6.72
N ALA A 190 -28.74 -34.55 5.89
CA ALA A 190 -30.12 -35.00 6.17
C ALA A 190 -30.70 -36.00 5.15
N GLY A 191 -30.09 -36.17 3.98
CA GLY A 191 -30.64 -37.02 2.90
C GLY A 191 -29.85 -38.30 2.61
N ALA A 192 -28.52 -38.26 2.67
CA ALA A 192 -27.69 -39.37 2.18
C ALA A 192 -27.73 -40.63 3.08
N ASP A 193 -27.78 -40.45 4.41
CA ASP A 193 -27.90 -41.59 5.34
C ASP A 193 -29.30 -42.21 5.31
N SER A 194 -30.35 -41.41 5.09
CA SER A 194 -31.73 -41.92 5.01
C SER A 194 -31.94 -42.73 3.73
N GLU A 195 -31.42 -42.27 2.60
CA GLU A 195 -31.65 -42.90 1.29
C GLU A 195 -30.81 -44.18 1.12
N ALA A 196 -29.57 -44.19 1.66
CA ALA A 196 -28.75 -45.40 1.72
C ALA A 196 -29.30 -46.44 2.71
N ALA A 197 -29.80 -46.00 3.88
CA ALA A 197 -30.44 -46.89 4.85
C ALA A 197 -31.76 -47.46 4.30
N ASP A 198 -32.61 -46.65 3.66
CA ASP A 198 -33.87 -47.11 3.07
C ASP A 198 -33.65 -48.12 1.94
N HIS A 199 -32.64 -47.92 1.09
CA HIS A 199 -32.27 -48.90 0.06
C HIS A 199 -31.81 -50.24 0.66
N PHE A 200 -31.04 -50.19 1.75
CA PHE A 200 -30.58 -51.39 2.44
C PHE A 200 -31.74 -52.15 3.10
N TYR A 201 -32.62 -51.48 3.84
CA TYR A 201 -33.79 -52.10 4.47
C TYR A 201 -34.77 -52.69 3.46
N ARG A 202 -35.00 -52.01 2.33
CA ARG A 202 -35.89 -52.50 1.26
C ARG A 202 -35.34 -53.76 0.59
N SER A 203 -34.01 -53.85 0.44
CA SER A 203 -33.34 -55.05 -0.11
C SER A 203 -33.40 -56.26 0.83
N PHE A 204 -33.40 -56.02 2.14
CA PHE A 204 -33.42 -57.08 3.15
C PHE A 204 -34.83 -57.62 3.42
N MET A 205 -35.84 -56.74 3.39
CA MET A 205 -37.24 -57.11 3.65
C MET A 205 -37.99 -57.62 2.42
N GLY A 206 -37.50 -57.35 1.20
CA GLY A 206 -38.10 -57.84 -0.06
C GLY A 206 -37.77 -59.29 -0.41
N ARG A 207 -37.06 -60.03 0.45
CA ARG A 207 -36.58 -61.40 0.18
C ARG A 207 -37.10 -62.44 1.17
N ARG A 208 -38.34 -62.28 1.63
CA ARG A 208 -39.10 -63.30 2.36
C ARG A 208 -40.38 -63.65 1.63
#